data_AF-A0A966C4K0-F1
#
_entry.id   AF-A0A966C4K0-F1
#
_cell.length_a   1.000
_cell.length_b   1.000
_cell.length_c   1.000
_cell.angle_alpha   90.00
_cell.angle_beta   90.00
_cell.angle_gamma   90.00
#
_symmetry.space_group_name_H-M   'P 1'
#
loop_
_entity.id
_entity.type
_entity.pdbx_description
1 polymer ?
#
loop_
_entity_poly.entity_id
_entity_poly.type
_entity_poly.pdbx_seq_one_letter_code
_entity_poly.pdbx_strand_id
1 'polypeptide(L)'
;MDFRHICTAAMVAKHDLQTAHEALEAGPETQNLRIVFMRHIILEIANIADLTTISKGLFKDHRKLGELHKPLSKSLEFFKYIRNVYVGHLVPDLTDKTFEWMPQANMVIGGTEPDGGITISWFALETAINTYADDDGHKIFESDTDLNYPPDLERFLNFLGETALRSLAYVTQLIEASGDSFDVPDIKADMIELAMKAGDTDFKFLRKGKR
;
A
#
# COMPACT_ATOMS: atom_id res chain seq x y z
N MET A 1 -19.94 -11.88 -5.07
CA MET A 1 -18.62 -11.23 -5.12
C MET A 1 -18.60 -10.41 -6.40
N ASP A 2 -18.11 -9.18 -6.38
CA ASP A 2 -18.00 -8.36 -7.59
C ASP A 2 -16.62 -8.59 -8.24
N PHE A 3 -16.56 -9.54 -9.19
CA PHE A 3 -15.31 -9.92 -9.84
C PHE A 3 -14.73 -8.82 -10.71
N ARG A 4 -15.58 -8.00 -11.36
CA ARG A 4 -15.15 -6.85 -12.14
C ARG A 4 -14.47 -5.80 -11.26
N HIS A 5 -15.04 -5.51 -10.09
CA HIS A 5 -14.41 -4.62 -9.12
C HIS A 5 -13.07 -5.18 -8.63
N ILE A 6 -13.02 -6.45 -8.23
CA ILE A 6 -11.79 -7.09 -7.73
C ILE A 6 -10.69 -7.05 -8.81
N CYS A 7 -11.01 -7.46 -10.03
CA CYS A 7 -10.05 -7.46 -11.13
C CYS A 7 -9.54 -6.04 -11.43
N THR A 8 -10.46 -5.06 -11.52
CA THR A 8 -10.10 -3.66 -11.80
C THR A 8 -9.18 -3.10 -10.71
N ALA A 9 -9.54 -3.26 -9.44
CA ALA A 9 -8.75 -2.76 -8.34
C ALA A 9 -7.40 -3.49 -8.21
N ALA A 10 -7.35 -4.79 -8.50
CA ALA A 10 -6.11 -5.56 -8.57
C ALA A 10 -5.19 -5.07 -9.70
N MET A 11 -5.73 -4.76 -10.89
CA MET A 11 -4.95 -4.22 -12.01
C MET A 11 -4.31 -2.88 -11.67
N VAL A 12 -5.08 -1.96 -11.07
CA VAL A 12 -4.59 -0.64 -10.65
C VAL A 12 -3.49 -0.79 -9.60
N ALA A 13 -3.76 -1.53 -8.52
CA ALA A 13 -2.78 -1.73 -7.45
C ALA A 13 -1.50 -2.43 -7.95
N LYS A 14 -1.62 -3.38 -8.89
CA LYS A 14 -0.47 -4.03 -9.52
C LYS A 14 0.39 -3.02 -10.27
N HIS A 15 -0.22 -2.22 -11.15
CA HIS A 15 0.48 -1.24 -11.98
C HIS A 15 1.24 -0.23 -11.11
N ASP A 16 0.56 0.32 -10.12
CA ASP A 16 1.07 1.38 -9.25
C ASP A 16 2.19 0.86 -8.33
N LEU A 17 2.00 -0.32 -7.73
CA LEU A 17 3.03 -0.99 -6.94
C LEU A 17 4.26 -1.31 -7.77
N GLN A 18 4.08 -1.88 -8.97
CA GLN A 18 5.19 -2.24 -9.84
C GLN A 18 6.00 -1.01 -10.24
N THR A 19 5.31 0.06 -10.65
CA THR A 19 5.94 1.30 -11.09
C THR A 19 6.73 1.96 -9.96
N ALA A 20 6.15 2.08 -8.77
CA ALA A 20 6.85 2.69 -7.63
C ALA A 20 7.99 1.82 -7.11
N HIS A 21 7.84 0.49 -7.13
CA HIS A 21 8.92 -0.42 -6.75
C HIS A 21 10.11 -0.32 -7.71
N GLU A 22 9.87 -0.40 -9.02
CA GLU A 22 10.92 -0.25 -10.05
C GLU A 22 11.61 1.12 -9.96
N ALA A 23 10.85 2.20 -9.74
CA ALA A 23 11.40 3.54 -9.57
C ALA A 23 12.28 3.67 -8.32
N LEU A 24 11.93 3.01 -7.22
CA LEU A 24 12.73 3.00 -5.99
C LEU A 24 14.01 2.19 -6.16
N GLU A 25 13.93 1.01 -6.80
CA GLU A 25 15.08 0.15 -7.11
C GLU A 25 16.07 0.82 -8.09
N ALA A 26 15.57 1.64 -9.01
CA ALA A 26 16.39 2.43 -9.92
C ALA A 26 17.25 3.50 -9.19
N GLY A 27 17.01 3.72 -7.89
CA GLY A 27 17.79 4.63 -7.06
C GLY A 27 17.51 6.10 -7.36
N PRO A 28 16.36 6.65 -6.91
CA PRO A 28 15.99 8.03 -7.17
C PRO A 28 17.08 9.03 -6.77
N GLU A 29 17.22 10.10 -7.55
CA GLU A 29 18.26 11.13 -7.39
C GLU A 29 18.16 11.88 -6.06
N THR A 30 16.95 12.00 -5.50
CA THR A 30 16.70 12.75 -4.27
C THR A 30 16.04 11.90 -3.20
N GLN A 31 16.30 12.24 -1.93
CA GLN A 31 15.63 11.62 -0.79
C GLN A 31 14.11 11.85 -0.81
N ASN A 32 13.69 12.99 -1.38
CA ASN A 32 12.28 13.36 -1.51
C ASN A 32 11.53 12.38 -2.41
N LEU A 33 12.14 11.97 -3.52
CA LEU A 33 11.55 10.96 -4.38
C LEU A 33 11.56 9.58 -3.71
N ARG A 34 12.62 9.23 -3.00
CA ARG A 34 12.71 7.96 -2.25
C ARG A 34 11.56 7.81 -1.27
N ILE A 35 11.31 8.83 -0.43
CA ILE A 35 10.22 8.77 0.55
C ILE A 35 8.83 8.74 -0.12
N VAL A 36 8.65 9.46 -1.23
CA VAL A 36 7.40 9.43 -2.00
C VAL A 36 7.13 8.02 -2.54
N PHE A 37 8.12 7.39 -3.17
CA PHE A 37 7.97 6.03 -3.68
C PHE A 37 7.75 5.01 -2.55
N MET A 38 8.47 5.11 -1.44
CA MET A 38 8.22 4.24 -0.28
C MET A 38 6.78 4.39 0.25
N ARG A 39 6.30 5.63 0.40
CA ARG A 39 4.90 5.88 0.82
C ARG A 39 3.91 5.26 -0.17
N HIS A 40 4.18 5.35 -1.46
CA HIS A 40 3.32 4.79 -2.49
C HIS A 40 3.33 3.25 -2.48
N ILE A 41 4.48 2.62 -2.32
CA ILE A 41 4.60 1.16 -2.16
C ILE A 41 3.80 0.69 -0.93
N ILE A 42 3.94 1.39 0.21
CA ILE A 42 3.17 1.09 1.44
C ILE A 42 1.66 1.19 1.19
N LEU A 43 1.23 2.25 0.48
CA LEU A 43 -0.19 2.45 0.13
C LEU A 43 -0.71 1.28 -0.70
N GLU A 44 0.01 0.88 -1.74
CA GLU A 44 -0.46 -0.16 -2.64
C GLU A 44 -0.43 -1.56 -2.03
N ILE A 45 0.57 -1.88 -1.19
CA ILE A 45 0.55 -3.12 -0.40
C ILE A 45 -0.68 -3.15 0.52
N ALA A 46 -1.01 -2.02 1.16
CA ALA A 46 -2.20 -1.92 2.01
C ALA A 46 -3.51 -1.99 1.20
N ASN A 47 -3.56 -1.46 -0.03
CA ASN A 47 -4.69 -1.64 -0.94
C ASN A 47 -4.86 -3.12 -1.30
N ILE A 48 -3.76 -3.82 -1.60
CA ILE A 48 -3.77 -5.28 -1.82
C ILE A 48 -4.26 -6.02 -0.58
N ALA A 49 -3.89 -5.59 0.64
CA ALA A 49 -4.42 -6.16 1.88
C ALA A 49 -5.96 -6.04 2.00
N ASP A 50 -6.54 -4.94 1.52
CA ASP A 50 -8.00 -4.80 1.48
C ASP A 50 -8.62 -5.68 0.38
N LEU A 51 -7.93 -5.87 -0.76
CA LEU A 51 -8.35 -6.79 -1.81
C LEU A 51 -8.39 -8.24 -1.31
N THR A 52 -7.40 -8.67 -0.54
CA THR A 52 -7.36 -10.05 -0.01
C THR A 52 -8.57 -10.35 0.88
N THR A 53 -9.12 -9.33 1.55
CA THR A 53 -10.30 -9.46 2.39
C THR A 53 -11.57 -9.71 1.57
N ILE A 54 -11.74 -8.98 0.45
CA ILE A 54 -12.93 -9.10 -0.40
C ILE A 54 -12.84 -10.27 -1.39
N SER A 55 -11.64 -10.80 -1.64
CA SER A 55 -11.39 -11.88 -2.61
C SER A 55 -11.27 -13.27 -1.97
N LYS A 56 -11.37 -13.43 -0.63
CA LYS A 56 -11.19 -14.72 0.07
C LYS A 56 -12.01 -15.87 -0.51
N GLY A 57 -13.21 -15.58 -1.02
CA GLY A 57 -14.08 -16.59 -1.64
C GLY A 57 -13.44 -17.28 -2.85
N LEU A 58 -12.54 -16.61 -3.58
CA LEU A 58 -11.81 -17.19 -4.71
C LEU A 58 -10.80 -18.26 -4.29
N PHE A 59 -10.39 -18.32 -3.02
CA PHE A 59 -9.31 -19.22 -2.59
C PHE A 59 -9.73 -20.70 -2.67
N LYS A 60 -11.04 -20.96 -2.61
CA LYS A 60 -11.61 -22.31 -2.72
C LYS A 60 -11.35 -22.90 -4.11
N ASP A 61 -11.59 -22.10 -5.14
CA ASP A 61 -11.50 -22.54 -6.53
C ASP A 61 -10.10 -22.26 -7.13
N HIS A 62 -9.34 -21.34 -6.51
CA HIS A 62 -7.97 -20.97 -6.90
C HIS A 62 -7.00 -21.12 -5.73
N ARG A 63 -6.64 -22.38 -5.41
CA ARG A 63 -5.80 -22.72 -4.23
C ARG A 63 -4.49 -21.94 -4.15
N LYS A 64 -3.87 -21.62 -5.30
CA LYS A 64 -2.63 -20.84 -5.40
C LYS A 64 -2.76 -19.45 -4.76
N LEU A 65 -3.94 -18.82 -4.77
CA LEU A 65 -4.17 -17.55 -4.05
C LEU A 65 -3.97 -17.70 -2.54
N GLY A 66 -4.50 -18.78 -1.96
CA GLY A 66 -4.34 -19.07 -0.55
C GLY A 66 -2.87 -19.37 -0.18
N GLU A 67 -2.16 -20.09 -1.05
CA GLU A 67 -0.74 -20.41 -0.89
C GLU A 67 0.14 -19.15 -0.92
N LEU A 68 -0.13 -18.22 -1.85
CA LEU A 68 0.58 -16.94 -1.95
C LEU A 68 0.22 -15.99 -0.79
N HIS A 69 -1.04 -15.98 -0.35
CA HIS A 69 -1.51 -15.11 0.72
C HIS A 69 -0.96 -15.50 2.09
N LYS A 70 -0.87 -16.80 2.40
CA LYS A 70 -0.48 -17.28 3.74
C LYS A 70 0.82 -16.65 4.28
N PRO A 71 1.96 -16.70 3.56
CA PRO A 71 3.20 -16.06 4.03
C PRO A 71 3.15 -14.53 3.98
N LEU A 72 2.23 -13.94 3.22
CA LEU A 72 2.09 -12.50 3.03
C LEU A 72 1.19 -11.84 4.10
N SER A 73 0.35 -12.62 4.78
CA SER A 73 -0.68 -12.14 5.70
C SER A 73 -0.18 -11.15 6.76
N LYS A 74 0.91 -11.49 7.48
CA LYS A 74 1.48 -10.62 8.51
C LYS A 74 2.01 -9.29 7.96
N SER A 75 2.68 -9.31 6.81
CA SER A 75 3.19 -8.08 6.20
C SER A 75 2.06 -7.21 5.64
N LEU A 76 0.99 -7.80 5.09
CA LEU A 76 -0.21 -7.06 4.69
C LEU A 76 -0.88 -6.36 5.88
N GLU A 77 -0.99 -7.04 7.02
CA GLU A 77 -1.53 -6.45 8.25
C GLU A 77 -0.67 -5.27 8.73
N PHE A 78 0.65 -5.43 8.70
CA PHE A 78 1.59 -4.36 9.04
C PHE A 78 1.44 -3.15 8.11
N PHE A 79 1.55 -3.32 6.79
CA PHE A 79 1.45 -2.18 5.87
C PHE A 79 0.05 -1.55 5.86
N LYS A 80 -1.01 -2.33 6.11
CA LYS A 80 -2.35 -1.79 6.35
C LYS A 80 -2.42 -0.90 7.59
N TYR A 81 -1.74 -1.29 8.68
CA TYR A 81 -1.59 -0.44 9.85
C TYR A 81 -0.85 0.86 9.50
N ILE A 82 0.34 0.77 8.89
CA ILE A 82 1.15 1.94 8.51
C ILE A 82 0.35 2.88 7.59
N ARG A 83 -0.40 2.35 6.62
CA ARG A 83 -1.27 3.17 5.79
C ARG A 83 -2.32 3.90 6.63
N ASN A 84 -2.94 3.23 7.58
CA ASN A 84 -4.03 3.81 8.37
C ASN A 84 -3.55 4.92 9.32
N VAL A 85 -2.30 4.87 9.82
CA VAL A 85 -1.79 5.86 10.78
C VAL A 85 -0.89 6.94 10.14
N TYR A 86 -0.23 6.64 9.02
CA TYR A 86 0.80 7.51 8.42
C TYR A 86 0.53 7.91 6.95
N VAL A 87 0.22 6.95 6.07
CA VAL A 87 0.16 7.23 4.61
C VAL A 87 -1.19 7.80 4.16
N GLY A 88 -2.29 7.14 4.52
CA GLY A 88 -3.63 7.52 4.09
C GLY A 88 -4.11 8.80 4.77
N HIS A 89 -3.78 8.95 6.05
CA HIS A 89 -3.79 10.21 6.77
C HIS A 89 -2.78 10.11 7.91
N LEU A 90 -2.21 11.24 8.32
CA LEU A 90 -1.37 11.30 9.52
C LEU A 90 -2.28 11.46 10.73
N VAL A 91 -2.35 10.44 11.60
CA VAL A 91 -3.20 10.49 12.79
C VAL A 91 -2.56 11.36 13.89
N PRO A 92 -3.36 12.07 14.72
CA PRO A 92 -2.84 12.90 15.80
C PRO A 92 -1.94 12.13 16.77
N ASP A 93 -2.36 10.94 17.22
CA ASP A 93 -1.59 10.13 18.17
C ASP A 93 -0.20 9.75 17.64
N LEU A 94 -0.08 9.47 16.33
CA LEU A 94 1.21 9.21 15.69
C LEU A 94 2.06 10.48 15.65
N THR A 95 1.44 11.63 15.43
CA THR A 95 2.13 12.92 15.46
C THR A 95 2.72 13.15 16.85
N ASP A 96 1.93 13.02 17.91
CA ASP A 96 2.39 13.19 19.28
C ASP A 96 3.56 12.24 19.60
N LYS A 97 3.44 10.97 19.23
CA LYS A 97 4.51 9.98 19.39
C LYS A 97 5.74 10.30 18.57
N THR A 98 5.59 10.92 17.40
CA THR A 98 6.73 11.32 16.56
C THR A 98 7.55 12.41 17.25
N PHE A 99 6.90 13.38 17.89
CA PHE A 99 7.59 14.44 18.63
C PHE A 99 8.18 13.96 19.97
N GLU A 100 7.59 12.92 20.58
CA GLU A 100 8.16 12.23 21.74
C GLU A 100 9.42 11.44 21.37
N TRP A 101 9.34 10.64 20.30
CA TRP A 101 10.41 9.77 19.82
C TRP A 101 11.56 10.57 19.18
N MET A 102 11.23 11.57 18.37
CA MET A 102 12.18 12.42 17.63
C MET A 102 12.02 13.89 18.03
N PRO A 103 12.55 14.32 19.20
CA PRO A 103 12.47 15.72 19.63
C PRO A 103 13.02 16.73 18.61
N GLN A 104 13.93 16.30 17.73
CA GLN A 104 14.49 17.08 16.63
C GLN A 104 13.43 17.54 15.63
N ALA A 105 12.25 16.89 15.58
CA ALA A 105 11.10 17.34 14.80
C ALA A 105 10.70 18.80 15.14
N ASN A 106 10.90 19.23 16.39
CA ASN A 106 10.63 20.61 16.83
C ASN A 106 11.51 21.65 16.14
N MET A 107 12.65 21.25 15.55
CA MET A 107 13.54 22.16 14.82
C MET A 107 13.01 22.54 13.44
N VAL A 108 12.15 21.69 12.85
CA VAL A 108 11.72 21.82 11.45
C VAL A 108 10.23 22.12 11.30
N ILE A 109 9.42 21.87 12.34
CA ILE A 109 7.98 22.09 12.29
C ILE A 109 7.62 23.56 12.04
N GLY A 110 6.69 23.81 11.12
CA GLY A 110 6.26 25.16 10.75
C GLY A 110 7.27 25.98 9.95
N GLY A 111 8.46 25.43 9.66
CA GLY A 111 9.44 26.04 8.78
C GLY A 111 9.00 26.02 7.31
N THR A 112 9.53 26.95 6.52
CA THR A 112 9.30 27.03 5.07
C THR A 112 10.42 26.37 4.25
N GLU A 113 11.39 25.76 4.92
CA GLU A 113 12.52 25.08 4.26
C GLU A 113 12.00 23.88 3.46
N PRO A 114 12.49 23.68 2.21
CA PRO A 114 12.01 22.62 1.33
C PRO A 114 12.06 21.21 1.94
N ASP A 115 13.04 20.95 2.81
CA ASP A 115 13.31 19.62 3.36
C ASP A 115 12.64 19.34 4.71
N GLY A 116 11.99 20.35 5.32
CA GLY A 116 11.33 20.21 6.62
C GLY A 116 10.20 19.18 6.58
N GLY A 117 9.41 19.19 5.50
CA GLY A 117 8.33 18.22 5.29
C GLY A 117 8.82 16.78 5.14
N ILE A 118 9.95 16.58 4.45
CA ILE A 118 10.56 15.24 4.29
C ILE A 118 11.10 14.74 5.61
N THR A 119 11.77 15.60 6.38
CA THR A 119 12.30 15.26 7.70
C THR A 119 11.19 14.79 8.63
N ILE A 120 10.09 15.55 8.72
CA ILE A 120 8.91 15.15 9.52
C ILE A 120 8.31 13.83 9.00
N SER A 121 8.19 13.67 7.69
CA SER A 121 7.64 12.45 7.11
C SER A 121 8.54 11.23 7.37
N TRP A 122 9.86 11.40 7.40
CA TRP A 122 10.82 10.34 7.72
C TRP A 122 10.71 9.91 9.19
N PHE A 123 10.67 10.87 10.11
CA PHE A 123 10.48 10.60 11.53
C PHE A 123 9.12 9.96 11.83
N ALA A 124 8.06 10.42 11.15
CA ALA A 124 6.73 9.84 11.28
C ALA A 124 6.66 8.40 10.74
N LEU A 125 7.40 8.09 9.67
CA LEU A 125 7.51 6.71 9.17
C LEU A 125 8.20 5.80 10.20
N GLU A 126 9.33 6.22 10.74
CA GLU A 126 10.05 5.47 11.77
C GLU A 126 9.18 5.22 13.00
N THR A 127 8.50 6.27 13.47
CA THR A 127 7.56 6.17 14.60
C THR A 127 6.38 5.25 14.26
N ALA A 128 5.86 5.30 13.03
CA ALA A 128 4.78 4.41 12.60
C ALA A 128 5.23 2.94 12.59
N ILE A 129 6.47 2.66 12.19
CA ILE A 129 7.05 1.32 12.27
C ILE A 129 7.08 0.89 13.74
N ASN A 130 7.74 1.66 14.60
CA ASN A 130 7.97 1.30 16.01
C ASN A 130 6.69 1.19 16.84
N THR A 131 5.63 1.90 16.47
CA THR A 131 4.32 1.79 17.14
C THR A 131 3.53 0.53 16.76
N TYR A 132 4.00 -0.28 15.79
CA TYR A 132 3.41 -1.60 15.51
C TYR A 132 3.93 -2.68 16.49
N ALA A 133 3.70 -2.42 17.76
CA ALA A 133 4.13 -3.24 18.88
C ALA A 133 2.96 -3.59 19.82
N ASP A 134 3.15 -4.62 20.62
CA ASP A 134 2.30 -4.96 21.77
C ASP A 134 3.18 -5.21 23.01
N ASP A 135 2.61 -5.79 24.07
CA ASP A 135 3.31 -6.03 25.33
C ASP A 135 4.54 -6.95 25.17
N ASP A 136 4.58 -7.78 24.11
CA ASP A 136 5.69 -8.69 23.81
C ASP A 136 6.76 -8.04 22.89
N GLY A 137 6.54 -6.79 22.45
CA GLY A 137 7.44 -6.01 21.61
C GLY A 137 6.94 -5.80 20.18
N HIS A 138 7.84 -5.49 19.27
CA HIS A 138 7.49 -5.18 17.89
C HIS A 138 7.01 -6.43 17.14
N LYS A 139 5.88 -6.35 16.43
CA LYS A 139 5.18 -7.54 15.88
C LYS A 139 5.79 -8.15 14.62
N ILE A 140 6.67 -7.40 13.95
CA ILE A 140 7.41 -7.83 12.74
C ILE A 140 8.92 -7.97 12.98
N PHE A 141 9.52 -7.13 13.81
CA PHE A 141 10.96 -6.94 13.93
C PHE A 141 11.42 -7.25 15.35
N GLU A 142 12.66 -7.72 15.50
CA GLU A 142 13.19 -8.15 16.80
C GLU A 142 13.55 -6.98 17.73
N SER A 143 13.62 -5.76 17.20
CA SER A 143 13.92 -4.54 17.94
C SER A 143 13.20 -3.35 17.32
N ASP A 144 13.22 -2.24 18.06
CA ASP A 144 12.92 -0.92 17.51
C ASP A 144 13.80 -0.66 16.28
N THR A 145 13.29 0.16 15.37
CA THR A 145 13.91 0.52 14.10
C THR A 145 14.34 1.98 14.15
N ASP A 146 15.63 2.24 13.94
CA ASP A 146 16.17 3.58 13.69
C ASP A 146 16.52 3.70 12.21
N LEU A 147 15.76 4.49 11.44
CA LEU A 147 15.97 4.62 10.00
C LEU A 147 17.23 5.44 9.65
N ASN A 148 17.86 6.11 10.61
CA ASN A 148 19.15 6.75 10.44
C ASN A 148 20.32 5.77 10.73
N TYR A 149 20.04 4.64 11.37
CA TYR A 149 21.00 3.56 11.52
C TYR A 149 20.98 2.65 10.26
N PRO A 150 22.08 2.57 9.48
CA PRO A 150 22.05 1.92 8.17
C PRO A 150 21.57 0.45 8.18
N PRO A 151 21.95 -0.40 9.15
CA PRO A 151 21.46 -1.77 9.21
C PRO A 151 19.94 -1.89 9.40
N ASP A 152 19.32 -0.98 10.17
CA ASP A 152 17.88 -0.96 10.39
C ASP A 152 17.13 -0.46 9.16
N LEU A 153 17.67 0.57 8.50
CA LEU A 153 17.17 1.03 7.22
C LEU A 153 17.21 -0.09 6.18
N GLU A 154 18.34 -0.79 6.05
CA GLU A 154 18.50 -1.92 5.13
C GLU A 154 17.50 -3.05 5.45
N ARG A 155 17.36 -3.40 6.73
CA ARG A 155 16.37 -4.39 7.20
C ARG A 155 14.95 -4.01 6.79
N PHE A 156 14.55 -2.75 6.99
CA PHE A 156 13.24 -2.27 6.59
C PHE A 156 13.04 -2.25 5.07
N LEU A 157 14.03 -1.75 4.31
CA LEU A 157 13.95 -1.70 2.85
C LEU A 157 13.88 -3.09 2.22
N ASN A 158 14.67 -4.05 2.72
CA ASN A 158 14.58 -5.45 2.28
C ASN A 158 13.20 -6.05 2.57
N PHE A 159 12.63 -5.78 3.75
CA PHE A 159 11.29 -6.23 4.11
C PHE A 159 10.19 -5.60 3.23
N LEU A 160 10.31 -4.30 2.92
CA LEU A 160 9.42 -3.57 2.02
C LEU A 160 9.49 -4.13 0.59
N GLY A 161 10.70 -4.31 0.05
CA GLY A 161 10.92 -4.84 -1.28
C GLY A 161 10.44 -6.27 -1.43
N GLU A 162 10.75 -7.16 -0.49
CA GLU A 162 10.26 -8.54 -0.49
C GLU A 162 8.73 -8.59 -0.42
N THR A 163 8.12 -7.75 0.43
CA THR A 163 6.66 -7.68 0.52
C THR A 163 6.04 -7.15 -0.77
N ALA A 164 6.65 -6.15 -1.42
CA ALA A 164 6.20 -5.64 -2.71
C ALA A 164 6.21 -6.74 -3.79
N LEU A 165 7.31 -7.48 -3.93
CA LEU A 165 7.43 -8.57 -4.90
C LEU A 165 6.43 -9.70 -4.66
N ARG A 166 6.25 -10.11 -3.40
CA ARG A 166 5.25 -11.14 -3.04
C ARG A 166 3.82 -10.64 -3.28
N SER A 167 3.55 -9.35 -3.02
CA SER A 167 2.26 -8.72 -3.29
C SER A 167 1.98 -8.65 -4.79
N LEU A 168 2.99 -8.33 -5.61
CA LEU A 168 2.92 -8.37 -7.08
C LEU A 168 2.58 -9.77 -7.60
N ALA A 169 3.22 -10.81 -7.05
CA ALA A 169 2.91 -12.20 -7.39
C ALA A 169 1.47 -12.57 -7.02
N TYR A 170 1.01 -12.19 -5.83
CA TYR A 170 -0.37 -12.42 -5.37
C TYR A 170 -1.39 -11.71 -6.27
N VAL A 171 -1.22 -10.40 -6.51
CA VAL A 171 -2.19 -9.60 -7.27
C VAL A 171 -2.22 -10.01 -8.74
N THR A 172 -1.10 -10.46 -9.31
CA THR A 172 -1.08 -11.05 -10.66
C THR A 172 -1.97 -12.29 -10.72
N GLN A 173 -1.84 -13.20 -9.75
CA GLN A 173 -2.70 -14.38 -9.69
C GLN A 173 -4.18 -14.02 -9.45
N LEU A 174 -4.44 -12.95 -8.70
CA LEU A 174 -5.79 -12.47 -8.43
C LEU A 174 -6.45 -11.90 -9.69
N ILE A 175 -5.70 -11.17 -10.52
CA ILE A 175 -6.18 -10.67 -11.82
C ILE A 175 -6.58 -11.83 -12.72
N GLU A 176 -5.74 -12.85 -12.85
CA GLU A 176 -6.06 -14.06 -13.63
C GLU A 176 -7.34 -14.73 -13.12
N ALA A 177 -7.41 -15.01 -11.82
CA ALA A 177 -8.56 -15.71 -11.23
C ALA A 177 -9.87 -14.92 -11.34
N SER A 178 -9.82 -13.60 -11.20
CA SER A 178 -11.02 -12.76 -11.27
C SER A 178 -11.43 -12.40 -12.70
N GLY A 179 -10.47 -12.29 -13.63
CA GLY A 179 -10.71 -11.98 -15.03
C GLY A 179 -11.53 -13.05 -15.76
N ASP A 180 -11.34 -14.32 -15.41
CA ASP A 180 -12.10 -15.45 -15.97
C ASP A 180 -13.56 -15.50 -15.47
N SER A 181 -13.91 -14.67 -14.48
CA SER A 181 -15.19 -14.73 -13.76
C SER A 181 -16.22 -13.67 -14.19
N PHE A 182 -15.95 -12.89 -15.25
CA PHE A 182 -16.91 -11.94 -15.83
C PHE A 182 -16.69 -11.72 -17.33
N ASP A 183 -17.77 -11.42 -18.04
CA ASP A 183 -17.72 -11.14 -19.47
C ASP A 183 -17.14 -9.74 -19.72
N VAL A 184 -16.11 -9.68 -20.57
CA VAL A 184 -15.55 -8.43 -21.08
C VAL A 184 -16.17 -8.16 -22.45
N PRO A 185 -16.88 -7.02 -22.65
CA PRO A 185 -17.44 -6.67 -23.95
C PRO A 185 -16.37 -6.58 -25.04
N ASP A 186 -16.70 -6.99 -26.27
CA ASP A 186 -15.81 -6.78 -27.41
C ASP A 186 -15.94 -5.33 -27.86
N ILE A 187 -14.98 -4.49 -27.48
CA ILE A 187 -14.96 -3.08 -27.84
C ILE A 187 -15.11 -2.88 -29.36
N LYS A 188 -14.57 -3.78 -30.20
CA LYS A 188 -14.66 -3.60 -31.66
C LYS A 188 -16.06 -3.89 -32.20
N ALA A 189 -16.75 -4.87 -31.62
CA ALA A 189 -18.11 -5.22 -32.00
C ALA A 189 -19.14 -4.27 -31.38
N ASP A 190 -18.91 -3.86 -30.14
CA ASP A 190 -19.93 -3.23 -29.28
C ASP A 190 -19.71 -1.71 -29.09
N MET A 191 -18.75 -1.09 -29.81
CA MET A 191 -18.30 0.29 -29.57
C MET A 191 -19.44 1.31 -29.51
N ILE A 192 -20.40 1.23 -30.45
CA ILE A 192 -21.50 2.19 -30.54
C ILE A 192 -22.41 2.08 -29.32
N GLU A 193 -22.78 0.86 -28.92
CA GLU A 193 -23.63 0.62 -27.76
C GLU A 193 -22.92 1.04 -26.47
N LEU A 194 -21.64 0.71 -26.33
CA LEU A 194 -20.82 1.12 -25.19
C LEU A 194 -20.69 2.65 -25.12
N ALA A 195 -20.51 3.34 -26.25
CA ALA A 195 -20.42 4.79 -26.31
C ALA A 195 -21.73 5.48 -25.94
N MET A 196 -22.88 4.92 -26.36
CA MET A 196 -24.19 5.42 -25.94
C MET A 196 -24.37 5.27 -24.42
N LYS A 197 -24.10 4.09 -23.85
CA LYS A 197 -24.13 3.86 -22.40
C LYS A 197 -23.19 4.80 -21.64
N ALA A 198 -22.01 5.08 -22.20
CA ALA A 198 -21.08 6.05 -21.63
C ALA A 198 -21.66 7.47 -21.62
N GLY A 199 -22.32 7.89 -22.71
CA GLY A 199 -23.00 9.18 -22.81
C GLY A 199 -24.14 9.36 -21.80
N ASP A 200 -24.81 8.27 -21.44
CA ASP A 200 -25.88 8.25 -20.44
C ASP A 200 -25.37 8.17 -18.98
N THR A 201 -24.05 8.21 -18.76
CA THR A 201 -23.48 8.09 -17.40
C THR A 201 -23.78 9.33 -16.56
N ASP A 202 -24.59 9.15 -15.52
CA ASP A 202 -24.92 10.19 -14.54
C ASP A 202 -23.89 10.21 -13.40
N PHE A 203 -22.97 11.18 -13.44
CA PHE A 203 -21.95 11.35 -12.42
C PHE A 203 -22.53 11.99 -11.15
N LYS A 204 -22.54 11.23 -10.06
CA LYS A 204 -22.92 11.69 -8.71
C LYS A 204 -21.84 11.34 -7.70
N PHE A 205 -21.80 12.10 -6.59
CA PHE A 205 -20.90 11.80 -5.47
C PHE A 205 -21.12 10.36 -4.97
N LEU A 206 -20.07 9.55 -5.01
CA LEU A 206 -20.10 8.16 -4.53
C LEU A 206 -20.04 8.15 -3.01
N ARG A 207 -21.15 7.75 -2.36
CA ARG A 207 -21.16 7.52 -0.91
C ARG A 207 -20.53 6.17 -0.61
N LYS A 208 -19.67 6.11 0.40
CA LYS A 208 -19.11 4.85 0.89
C LYS A 208 -20.26 3.96 1.37
N GLY A 209 -20.51 2.86 0.67
CA GLY A 209 -21.52 1.87 1.10
C GLY A 209 -21.13 1.30 2.46
N LYS A 210 -22.12 1.00 3.32
CA LYS A 210 -21.88 0.17 4.51
C LYS A 210 -21.39 -1.19 3.99
N ARG A 211 -20.11 -1.51 4.25
CA ARG A 211 -19.58 -2.87 4.09
C ARG A 211 -20.12 -3.74 5.22
#